data_AF-A0A251WG24-F1
#
_entry.id   AF-A0A251WG24-F1
#
_cell.length_a   1.000
_cell.length_b   1.000
_cell.length_c   1.000
_cell.angle_alpha   90.00
_cell.angle_beta   90.00
_cell.angle_gamma   90.00
#
_symmetry.space_group_name_H-M   'P 1'
#
loop_
_entity.id
_entity.type
_entity.pdbx_description
1 polymer ?
#
loop_
_entity_poly.entity_id
_entity_poly.type
_entity_poly.pdbx_seq_one_letter_code
_entity_poly.pdbx_strand_id
1 'polypeptide(L)'
;MEDLFHELQLQSEVSNPNNPQASIVIVDCRFSLMQPHLGRQQYETSHLPGAYYLDLNQDLSSPVATHGGRHPLPNPDVLAVQLTAMGITPETLVVAYDDSRLAFAARLWWLLRYLGHDRVAVLNGGWSAWQAAGLPTTTEIPPPRPGAFVPCPNPQEIVDIQDIRAGLQPIESRHQSQPDPGAPIVLIDSRESVRYRGESEPIDPIAGHIPGAVNYPWQEVTDENGFVQSLETQRDRWKSLSANQPSPEIIAYCGSGVTACVNLLSLYQVGIPAKLYPGSWSDWCSYLV
;
A
#
# COMPACT_ATOMS: atom_id res chain seq x y z
N MET A 1 1.73 -17.84 2.57
CA MET A 1 0.57 -17.18 3.20
C MET A 1 -0.12 -16.44 2.08
N GLU A 2 -1.44 -16.54 1.96
CA GLU A 2 -2.17 -15.79 0.94
C GLU A 2 -2.36 -14.37 1.46
N ASP A 3 -1.77 -13.38 0.79
CA ASP A 3 -1.90 -11.95 1.15
C ASP A 3 -3.27 -11.36 0.72
N LEU A 4 -4.16 -12.21 0.20
CA LEU A 4 -5.56 -11.90 -0.04
C LEU A 4 -6.45 -12.83 0.78
N PHE A 5 -7.40 -12.24 1.51
CA PHE A 5 -8.45 -12.95 2.21
C PHE A 5 -9.78 -12.76 1.50
N HIS A 6 -10.54 -13.84 1.33
CA HIS A 6 -11.91 -13.76 0.85
C HIS A 6 -12.89 -13.59 2.02
N GLU A 7 -14.02 -12.94 1.78
CA GLU A 7 -14.99 -12.53 2.79
C GLU A 7 -15.59 -13.71 3.58
N LEU A 8 -15.94 -14.81 2.91
CA LEU A 8 -16.45 -16.02 3.56
C LEU A 8 -15.38 -16.73 4.40
N GLN A 9 -14.12 -16.70 3.94
CA GLN A 9 -13.00 -17.24 4.69
C GLN A 9 -12.77 -16.41 5.97
N LEU A 10 -12.70 -15.08 5.86
CA LEU A 10 -12.53 -14.20 7.01
C LEU A 10 -13.68 -14.37 8.01
N GLN A 11 -14.93 -14.39 7.56
CA GLN A 11 -16.08 -14.62 8.44
C GLN A 11 -15.96 -15.96 9.18
N SER A 12 -15.53 -17.03 8.49
CA SER A 12 -15.37 -18.35 9.08
C SER A 12 -14.29 -18.37 10.17
N GLU A 13 -13.18 -17.66 9.94
CA GLU A 13 -12.07 -17.62 10.90
C GLU A 13 -12.41 -16.76 12.12
N VAL A 14 -13.06 -15.60 11.92
CA VAL A 14 -13.49 -14.70 13.00
C VAL A 14 -14.60 -15.32 13.85
N SER A 15 -15.48 -16.13 13.24
CA SER A 15 -16.59 -16.78 13.95
C SER A 15 -16.20 -18.09 14.63
N ASN A 16 -14.95 -18.55 14.51
CA ASN A 16 -14.54 -19.85 15.06
C ASN A 16 -14.10 -19.72 16.53
N PRO A 17 -14.93 -20.13 17.51
CA PRO A 17 -14.58 -20.04 18.93
C PRO A 17 -13.46 -21.02 19.33
N ASN A 18 -13.10 -21.97 18.47
CA ASN A 18 -12.15 -23.04 18.73
C ASN A 18 -10.80 -22.85 18.01
N ASN A 19 -10.49 -21.66 17.48
CA ASN A 19 -9.18 -21.35 16.92
C ASN A 19 -8.34 -20.46 17.87
N PRO A 20 -7.74 -21.04 18.94
CA PRO A 20 -6.92 -20.29 19.89
C PRO A 20 -5.53 -19.89 19.34
N GLN A 21 -5.18 -20.20 18.08
CA GLN A 21 -3.81 -20.05 17.55
C GLN A 21 -3.61 -18.96 16.48
N ALA A 22 -4.65 -18.31 15.95
CA ALA A 22 -4.48 -17.14 15.12
C ALA A 22 -5.39 -16.01 15.64
N SER A 23 -4.81 -15.10 16.43
CA SER A 23 -5.49 -13.84 16.72
C SER A 23 -5.58 -13.07 15.41
N ILE A 24 -6.80 -12.80 14.95
CA ILE A 24 -7.05 -11.95 13.78
C ILE A 24 -7.33 -10.54 14.28
N VAL A 25 -6.68 -9.56 13.67
CA VAL A 25 -6.99 -8.14 13.83
C VAL A 25 -7.46 -7.63 12.49
N ILE A 26 -8.71 -7.14 12.44
CA ILE A 26 -9.26 -6.50 11.24
C ILE A 26 -9.02 -5.00 11.37
N VAL A 27 -8.59 -4.35 10.27
CA VAL A 27 -8.36 -2.91 10.24
C VAL A 27 -9.08 -2.28 9.05
N ASP A 28 -10.03 -1.41 9.35
CA ASP A 28 -10.71 -0.53 8.41
C ASP A 28 -9.79 0.65 8.06
N CYS A 29 -9.47 0.77 6.78
CA CYS A 29 -8.63 1.80 6.20
C CYS A 29 -9.41 2.73 5.27
N ARG A 30 -10.76 2.73 5.33
CA ARG A 30 -11.58 3.61 4.47
C ARG A 30 -11.17 5.07 4.65
N PHE A 31 -11.04 5.78 3.53
CA PHE A 31 -10.58 7.16 3.51
C PHE A 31 -11.07 7.89 2.26
N SER A 32 -11.09 9.22 2.30
CA SER A 32 -11.35 10.05 1.12
C SER A 32 -10.40 11.23 1.08
N LEU A 33 -9.67 11.37 -0.02
CA LEU A 33 -8.77 12.52 -0.24
C LEU A 33 -9.54 13.85 -0.26
N MET A 34 -10.78 13.85 -0.74
CA MET A 34 -11.60 15.07 -0.83
C MET A 34 -12.32 15.39 0.48
N GLN A 35 -12.59 14.38 1.31
CA GLN A 35 -13.29 14.52 2.59
C GLN A 35 -12.57 13.66 3.64
N PRO A 36 -11.47 14.15 4.24
CA PRO A 36 -10.62 13.33 5.14
C PRO A 36 -11.35 12.71 6.34
N HIS A 37 -12.46 13.29 6.78
CA HIS A 37 -13.27 12.77 7.89
C HIS A 37 -14.25 11.66 7.48
N LEU A 38 -14.49 11.46 6.18
CA LEU A 38 -15.53 10.56 5.68
C LEU A 38 -15.28 9.11 6.09
N GLY A 39 -14.02 8.66 6.01
CA GLY A 39 -13.65 7.29 6.38
C GLY A 39 -14.02 6.93 7.82
N ARG A 40 -13.68 7.82 8.77
CA ARG A 40 -14.04 7.66 10.18
C ARG A 40 -15.55 7.69 10.39
N GLN A 41 -16.27 8.58 9.72
CA GLN A 41 -17.74 8.63 9.79
C GLN A 41 -18.38 7.34 9.27
N GLN A 42 -17.86 6.79 8.15
CA GLN A 42 -18.32 5.53 7.61
C GLN A 42 -18.06 4.38 8.58
N TYR A 43 -16.88 4.32 9.20
CA TYR A 43 -16.54 3.36 10.26
C TYR A 43 -17.51 3.45 11.42
N GLU A 44 -17.73 4.63 12.00
CA GLU A 44 -18.64 4.83 13.12
C GLU A 44 -20.10 4.49 12.78
N THR A 45 -20.49 4.63 11.51
CA THR A 45 -21.83 4.26 11.02
C THR A 45 -21.99 2.75 10.88
N SER A 46 -20.98 2.05 10.34
CA SER A 46 -21.00 0.60 10.15
C SER A 46 -19.64 0.07 9.72
N HIS A 47 -19.16 -1.00 10.34
CA HIS A 47 -17.89 -1.66 10.02
C HIS A 47 -17.96 -3.18 10.24
N LEU A 48 -16.91 -3.90 9.82
CA LEU A 48 -16.76 -5.34 10.08
C LEU A 48 -16.68 -5.58 11.61
N PRO A 49 -17.36 -6.60 12.16
CA PRO A 49 -17.26 -6.92 13.58
C PRO A 49 -15.83 -7.06 14.08
N GLY A 50 -15.47 -6.32 15.13
CA GLY A 50 -14.13 -6.35 15.74
C GLY A 50 -13.05 -5.57 14.97
N ALA A 51 -13.41 -4.84 13.91
CA ALA A 51 -12.47 -4.02 13.18
C ALA A 51 -12.05 -2.77 13.97
N TYR A 52 -10.75 -2.48 13.97
CA TYR A 52 -10.21 -1.18 14.37
C TYR A 52 -10.17 -0.25 13.16
N TYR A 53 -10.01 1.06 13.38
CA TYR A 53 -9.88 2.05 12.31
C TYR A 53 -8.50 2.70 12.34
N LEU A 54 -7.86 2.84 11.17
CA LEU A 54 -6.66 3.65 10.98
C LEU A 54 -6.89 4.67 9.86
N ASP A 55 -6.67 5.94 10.19
CA ASP A 55 -6.79 7.08 9.29
C ASP A 55 -5.51 7.24 8.45
N LEU A 56 -5.67 7.45 7.13
CA LEU A 56 -4.53 7.61 6.23
C LEU A 56 -3.61 8.77 6.63
N ASN A 57 -4.18 9.91 6.99
CA ASN A 57 -3.45 11.14 7.28
C ASN A 57 -2.91 11.16 8.71
N GLN A 58 -3.67 10.62 9.67
CA GLN A 58 -3.34 10.74 11.10
C GLN A 58 -2.49 9.57 11.59
N ASP A 59 -2.73 8.36 11.08
CA ASP A 59 -2.10 7.14 11.58
C ASP A 59 -1.11 6.53 10.58
N LEU A 60 -1.45 6.52 9.29
CA LEU A 60 -0.63 5.88 8.24
C LEU A 60 0.32 6.84 7.51
N SER A 61 0.40 8.08 8.00
CA SER A 61 1.28 9.13 7.48
C SER A 61 1.85 10.01 8.60
N SER A 62 3.04 10.56 8.36
CA SER A 62 3.56 11.67 9.18
C SER A 62 3.02 13.03 8.67
N PRO A 63 3.12 14.11 9.48
CA PRO A 63 2.78 15.45 9.02
C PRO A 63 3.52 15.85 7.73
N VAL A 64 2.81 16.52 6.82
CA VAL A 64 3.36 17.00 5.55
C VAL A 64 4.43 18.06 5.80
N ALA A 65 5.56 17.95 5.11
CA ALA A 65 6.63 18.94 5.07
C ALA A 65 6.76 19.54 3.65
N THR A 66 7.72 20.46 3.46
CA THR A 66 7.99 21.07 2.14
C THR A 66 8.33 20.03 1.07
N HIS A 67 9.07 18.99 1.47
CA HIS A 67 9.45 17.84 0.64
C HIS A 67 9.07 16.54 1.37
N GLY A 68 9.09 15.40 0.67
CA GLY A 68 8.74 14.09 1.18
C GLY A 68 7.32 13.62 0.83
N GLY A 69 6.56 14.42 0.07
CA GLY A 69 5.24 14.09 -0.46
C GLY A 69 4.07 14.38 0.49
N ARG A 70 2.84 14.23 -0.02
CA ARG A 70 1.60 14.48 0.76
C ARG A 70 1.24 13.41 1.79
N HIS A 71 1.79 12.20 1.70
CA HIS A 71 1.60 11.14 2.70
C HIS A 71 2.96 10.52 3.09
N PRO A 72 3.84 11.30 3.76
CA PRO A 72 5.13 10.82 4.23
C PRO A 72 4.97 9.57 5.11
N LEU A 73 5.97 8.69 5.14
CA LEU A 73 5.91 7.51 6.02
C LEU A 73 5.64 7.91 7.48
N PRO A 74 4.78 7.18 8.21
CA PRO A 74 4.50 7.47 9.61
C PRO A 74 5.76 7.23 10.45
N ASN A 75 5.87 7.90 11.59
CA ASN A 75 6.88 7.56 12.59
C ASN A 75 6.63 6.11 13.07
N PRO A 76 7.61 5.19 12.92
CA PRO A 76 7.42 3.78 13.26
C PRO A 76 7.01 3.54 14.71
N ASP A 77 7.56 4.31 15.65
CA ASP A 77 7.26 4.16 17.08
C ASP A 77 5.84 4.63 17.40
N VAL A 78 5.37 5.69 16.74
CA VAL A 78 3.99 6.20 16.91
C VAL A 78 2.98 5.19 16.38
N LEU A 79 3.20 4.65 15.18
CA LEU A 79 2.33 3.62 14.62
C LEU A 79 2.36 2.33 15.45
N ALA A 80 3.54 1.93 15.96
CA ALA A 80 3.69 0.74 16.81
C ALA A 80 2.84 0.80 18.10
N VAL A 81 2.65 1.99 18.68
CA VAL A 81 1.75 2.18 19.84
C VAL A 81 0.30 1.85 19.47
N GLN A 82 -0.18 2.32 18.32
CA GLN A 82 -1.54 2.01 17.84
C GLN A 82 -1.69 0.51 17.57
N LEU A 83 -0.75 -0.10 16.84
CA LEU A 83 -0.78 -1.53 16.52
C LEU A 83 -0.75 -2.41 17.79
N THR A 84 0.07 -2.01 18.78
CA THR A 84 0.10 -2.67 20.10
C THR A 84 -1.25 -2.58 20.81
N ALA A 85 -1.90 -1.42 20.79
CA ALA A 85 -3.21 -1.21 21.42
C ALA A 85 -4.36 -1.99 20.73
N MET A 86 -4.18 -2.42 19.49
CA MET A 86 -5.12 -3.30 18.77
C MET A 86 -4.97 -4.78 19.15
N GLY A 87 -3.95 -5.11 19.94
CA GLY A 87 -3.59 -6.48 20.32
C GLY A 87 -2.71 -7.19 19.29
N ILE A 88 -2.04 -6.47 18.39
CA ILE A 88 -1.15 -7.08 17.40
C ILE A 88 0.12 -7.59 18.10
N THR A 89 0.44 -8.85 17.83
CA THR A 89 1.64 -9.58 18.24
C THR A 89 2.34 -10.16 17.01
N PRO A 90 3.57 -10.71 17.11
CA PRO A 90 4.24 -11.31 15.97
C PRO A 90 3.46 -12.45 15.29
N GLU A 91 2.57 -13.13 16.00
CA GLU A 91 1.75 -14.24 15.52
C GLU A 91 0.38 -13.82 14.97
N THR A 92 -0.04 -12.59 15.26
CA THR A 92 -1.33 -12.04 14.82
C THR A 92 -1.40 -11.96 13.31
N LEU A 93 -2.51 -12.39 12.73
CA LEU A 93 -2.84 -12.08 11.33
C LEU A 93 -3.59 -10.76 11.29
N VAL A 94 -3.05 -9.77 10.56
CA VAL A 94 -3.75 -8.52 10.29
C VAL A 94 -4.46 -8.61 8.95
N VAL A 95 -5.75 -8.27 8.91
CA VAL A 95 -6.53 -8.18 7.67
C VAL A 95 -7.01 -6.74 7.49
N ALA A 96 -6.44 -6.06 6.50
CA ALA A 96 -6.81 -4.69 6.15
C ALA A 96 -7.93 -4.68 5.10
N TYR A 97 -8.87 -3.74 5.20
CA TYR A 97 -9.86 -3.52 4.16
C TYR A 97 -10.16 -2.03 3.95
N ASP A 98 -10.69 -1.70 2.78
CA ASP A 98 -11.26 -0.39 2.46
C ASP A 98 -12.48 -0.55 1.53
N ASP A 99 -13.00 0.55 1.01
CA ASP A 99 -14.07 0.62 0.01
C ASP A 99 -13.59 1.23 -1.32
N SER A 100 -12.27 1.29 -1.52
CA SER A 100 -11.61 2.05 -2.57
C SER A 100 -10.65 1.18 -3.39
N ARG A 101 -11.12 -0.03 -3.74
CA ARG A 101 -10.39 -1.01 -4.56
C ARG A 101 -8.96 -1.26 -4.05
N LEU A 102 -8.83 -1.38 -2.72
CA LEU A 102 -7.59 -1.67 -1.97
C LEU A 102 -6.62 -0.50 -1.84
N ALA A 103 -6.95 0.70 -2.32
CA ALA A 103 -6.05 1.85 -2.32
C ALA A 103 -5.40 2.14 -0.96
N PHE A 104 -6.16 2.05 0.12
CA PHE A 104 -5.72 2.40 1.48
C PHE A 104 -5.36 1.15 2.30
N ALA A 105 -6.09 0.06 2.11
CA ALA A 105 -5.78 -1.23 2.72
C ALA A 105 -4.41 -1.75 2.28
N ALA A 106 -4.07 -1.61 0.99
CA ALA A 106 -2.75 -1.99 0.49
C ALA A 106 -1.62 -1.13 1.08
N ARG A 107 -1.90 0.13 1.43
CA ARG A 107 -0.92 0.99 2.12
C ARG A 107 -0.62 0.47 3.53
N LEU A 108 -1.63 0.07 4.30
CA LEU A 108 -1.40 -0.58 5.60
C LEU A 108 -0.68 -1.93 5.44
N TRP A 109 -1.10 -2.76 4.48
CA TRP A 109 -0.42 -4.01 4.16
C TRP A 109 1.08 -3.80 3.91
N TRP A 110 1.42 -2.84 3.05
CA TRP A 110 2.82 -2.54 2.74
C TRP A 110 3.56 -1.99 3.95
N LEU A 111 2.95 -1.09 4.74
CA LEU A 111 3.56 -0.54 5.95
C LEU A 111 3.88 -1.62 6.99
N LEU A 112 2.97 -2.58 7.21
CA LEU A 112 3.22 -3.67 8.16
C LEU A 112 4.40 -4.54 7.72
N ARG A 113 4.48 -4.88 6.44
CA ARG A 113 5.63 -5.61 5.88
C ARG A 113 6.93 -4.81 5.99
N TYR A 114 6.88 -3.52 5.64
CA TYR A 114 8.00 -2.60 5.81
C TYR A 114 8.50 -2.55 7.26
N LEU A 115 7.59 -2.64 8.23
CA LEU A 115 7.90 -2.67 9.67
C LEU A 115 8.20 -4.07 10.22
N GLY A 116 8.38 -5.08 9.36
CA GLY A 116 8.79 -6.43 9.74
C GLY A 116 7.65 -7.37 10.16
N HIS A 117 6.40 -7.02 9.85
CA HIS A 117 5.22 -7.85 10.13
C HIS A 117 4.62 -8.42 8.84
N ASP A 118 5.07 -9.62 8.47
CA ASP A 118 4.65 -10.32 7.24
C ASP A 118 3.27 -11.00 7.32
N ARG A 119 2.72 -11.17 8.53
CA ARG A 119 1.41 -11.80 8.76
C ARG A 119 0.27 -10.83 8.50
N VAL A 120 0.19 -10.34 7.27
CA VAL A 120 -0.80 -9.36 6.85
C VAL A 120 -1.41 -9.73 5.52
N ALA A 121 -2.70 -9.51 5.39
CA ALA A 121 -3.45 -9.68 4.16
C ALA A 121 -4.44 -8.54 3.93
N VAL A 122 -4.94 -8.45 2.70
CA VAL A 122 -6.00 -7.51 2.31
C VAL A 122 -7.29 -8.27 2.03
N LEU A 123 -8.43 -7.77 2.52
CA LEU A 123 -9.74 -8.32 2.21
C LEU A 123 -10.07 -8.05 0.73
N ASN A 124 -10.10 -9.11 -0.07
CA ASN A 124 -10.36 -9.06 -1.50
C ASN A 124 -11.80 -8.61 -1.77
N GLY A 125 -12.00 -7.59 -2.62
CA GLY A 125 -13.30 -6.95 -2.81
C GLY A 125 -13.74 -5.99 -1.69
N GLY A 126 -13.00 -5.96 -0.57
CA GLY A 126 -13.15 -4.99 0.51
C GLY A 126 -14.55 -4.94 1.14
N TRP A 127 -14.91 -3.74 1.61
CA TRP A 127 -16.19 -3.46 2.25
C TRP A 127 -17.39 -3.78 1.36
N SER A 128 -17.31 -3.45 0.06
CA SER A 128 -18.41 -3.66 -0.89
C SER A 128 -18.73 -5.14 -1.07
N ALA A 129 -17.72 -6.01 -1.19
CA ALA A 129 -17.92 -7.46 -1.28
C ALA A 129 -18.52 -8.04 0.00
N TRP A 130 -18.05 -7.58 1.17
CA TRP A 130 -18.60 -7.99 2.47
C TRP A 130 -20.10 -7.67 2.59
N GLN A 131 -20.49 -6.45 2.20
CA GLN A 131 -21.90 -6.04 2.20
C GLN A 131 -22.73 -6.81 1.18
N ALA A 132 -22.22 -7.03 -0.03
CA ALA A 132 -22.91 -7.77 -1.08
C ALA A 132 -23.16 -9.23 -0.71
N ALA A 133 -22.26 -9.83 0.08
CA ALA A 133 -22.42 -11.17 0.64
C ALA A 133 -23.42 -11.24 1.80
N GLY A 134 -24.00 -10.12 2.24
CA GLY A 134 -24.96 -10.07 3.35
C GLY A 134 -24.34 -10.44 4.71
N LEU A 135 -23.03 -10.22 4.87
CA LEU A 135 -22.30 -10.57 6.08
C LEU A 135 -22.56 -9.55 7.21
N PRO A 136 -22.37 -9.96 8.48
CA PRO A 136 -22.67 -9.10 9.62
C PRO A 136 -21.86 -7.81 9.63
N THR A 137 -22.47 -6.71 10.08
CA THR A 137 -21.80 -5.43 10.34
C THR A 137 -22.18 -4.94 11.73
N THR A 138 -21.39 -4.03 12.30
CA THR A 138 -21.63 -3.48 13.64
C THR A 138 -21.27 -2.01 13.72
N THR A 139 -21.68 -1.38 14.82
CA THR A 139 -21.23 -0.04 15.27
C THR A 139 -20.38 -0.14 16.53
N GLU A 140 -20.19 -1.34 17.08
CA GLU A 140 -19.43 -1.57 18.31
C GLU A 140 -17.93 -1.41 18.08
N ILE A 141 -17.36 -0.33 18.62
CA ILE A 141 -15.92 -0.10 18.59
C ILE A 141 -15.23 -1.08 19.55
N PRO A 142 -14.28 -1.91 19.08
CA PRO A 142 -13.57 -2.84 19.94
C PRO A 142 -12.72 -2.08 20.96
N PRO A 143 -12.66 -2.53 22.23
CA PRO A 143 -11.77 -1.94 23.22
C PRO A 143 -10.30 -2.22 22.86
N PRO A 144 -9.35 -1.43 23.39
CA PRO A 144 -7.93 -1.77 23.30
C PRO A 144 -7.64 -3.14 23.90
N ARG A 145 -6.70 -3.87 23.27
CA ARG A 145 -6.26 -5.20 23.71
C ARG A 145 -4.75 -5.19 23.96
N PRO A 146 -4.25 -6.01 24.90
CA PRO A 146 -2.81 -6.20 25.07
C PRO A 146 -2.19 -6.76 23.78
N GLY A 147 -1.15 -6.09 23.28
CA GLY A 147 -0.34 -6.52 22.14
C GLY A 147 1.15 -6.38 22.43
N ALA A 148 1.97 -6.73 21.44
CA ALA A 148 3.42 -6.58 21.49
C ALA A 148 3.94 -6.36 20.06
N PHE A 149 3.92 -5.11 19.60
CA PHE A 149 4.45 -4.74 18.29
C PHE A 149 5.78 -4.00 18.44
N VAL A 150 6.85 -4.55 17.86
CA VAL A 150 8.16 -3.90 17.79
C VAL A 150 8.45 -3.59 16.33
N PRO A 151 8.51 -2.31 15.92
CA PRO A 151 8.75 -1.96 14.52
C PRO A 151 10.19 -2.31 14.13
N CYS A 152 10.35 -2.97 12.98
CA CYS A 152 11.64 -3.28 12.37
C CYS A 152 11.65 -2.78 10.91
N PRO A 153 11.83 -1.46 10.69
CA PRO A 153 11.82 -0.88 9.35
C PRO A 153 12.88 -1.51 8.43
N ASN A 154 12.49 -1.97 7.24
CA ASN A 154 13.41 -2.47 6.22
C ASN A 154 13.72 -1.38 5.18
N PRO A 155 14.87 -0.69 5.27
CA PRO A 155 15.21 0.39 4.33
C PRO A 155 15.40 -0.09 2.88
N GLN A 156 15.55 -1.39 2.63
CA GLN A 156 15.66 -1.93 1.27
C GLN A 156 14.33 -1.94 0.51
N GLU A 157 13.20 -1.79 1.19
CA GLU A 157 11.86 -1.71 0.56
C GLU A 157 11.54 -0.32 0.01
N ILE A 158 12.38 0.68 0.29
CA ILE A 158 12.16 2.07 -0.10
C ILE A 158 13.35 2.64 -0.88
N VAL A 159 13.05 3.69 -1.63
CA VAL A 159 14.03 4.59 -2.24
C VAL A 159 13.62 6.03 -1.98
N ASP A 160 14.58 6.95 -2.00
CA ASP A 160 14.33 8.39 -1.89
C ASP A 160 14.52 9.13 -3.22
N ILE A 161 14.29 10.44 -3.22
CA ILE A 161 14.43 11.26 -4.43
C ILE A 161 15.87 11.28 -4.99
N GLN A 162 16.89 11.15 -4.14
CA GLN A 162 18.28 11.12 -4.56
C GLN A 162 18.59 9.80 -5.26
N ASP A 163 18.07 8.69 -4.75
CA ASP A 163 18.14 7.39 -5.43
C ASP A 163 17.50 7.48 -6.83
N ILE A 164 16.31 8.10 -6.93
CA ILE A 164 15.64 8.32 -8.23
C ILE A 164 16.53 9.15 -9.16
N ARG A 165 17.02 10.30 -8.69
CA ARG A 165 17.85 11.21 -9.51
C ARG A 165 19.15 10.55 -9.95
N ALA A 166 19.79 9.77 -9.08
CA ALA A 166 20.99 9.01 -9.41
C ALA A 166 20.69 7.94 -10.47
N GLY A 167 19.55 7.26 -10.34
CA GLY A 167 19.06 6.29 -11.33
C GLY A 167 18.81 6.90 -12.71
N LEU A 168 18.40 8.17 -12.79
CA LEU A 168 18.18 8.88 -14.05
C LEU A 168 19.47 9.37 -14.73
N GLN A 169 20.61 9.39 -14.04
CA GLN A 169 21.87 9.80 -14.67
C GLN A 169 22.30 8.76 -15.73
N PRO A 170 22.87 9.20 -16.87
CA PRO A 170 23.47 8.29 -17.84
C PRO A 170 24.46 7.34 -17.17
N ILE A 171 24.49 6.08 -17.62
CA ILE A 171 25.32 5.02 -17.03
C ILE A 171 26.80 5.45 -16.98
N GLU A 172 27.28 6.17 -17.99
CA GLU A 172 28.66 6.68 -18.10
C GLU A 172 29.03 7.73 -17.03
N SER A 173 28.04 8.40 -16.45
CA SER A 173 28.21 9.43 -15.42
C SER A 173 28.00 8.92 -13.99
N ARG A 174 27.65 7.64 -13.81
CA ARG A 174 27.62 6.99 -12.48
C ARG A 174 29.09 6.74 -12.08
N HIS A 175 29.57 7.39 -11.02
CA HIS A 175 30.98 7.36 -10.62
C HIS A 175 31.55 5.92 -10.51
N GLN A 176 32.77 5.73 -11.01
CA GLN A 176 33.57 4.48 -11.02
C GLN A 176 33.84 3.83 -9.64
N SER A 177 33.27 4.37 -8.55
CA SER A 177 33.45 3.90 -7.18
C SER A 177 32.41 2.85 -6.74
N GLN A 178 31.39 2.57 -7.56
CA GLN A 178 30.40 1.52 -7.30
C GLN A 178 30.69 0.28 -8.17
N PRO A 179 30.85 -0.94 -7.60
CA PRO A 179 31.42 -2.08 -8.31
C PRO A 179 30.48 -2.83 -9.27
N ASP A 180 29.37 -2.24 -9.71
CA ASP A 180 28.43 -2.88 -10.63
C ASP A 180 27.63 -1.80 -11.36
N PRO A 181 27.37 -1.86 -12.68
CA PRO A 181 26.43 -0.94 -13.35
C PRO A 181 25.00 -1.00 -12.79
N GLY A 182 24.73 -1.95 -11.89
CA GLY A 182 23.41 -2.25 -11.33
C GLY A 182 22.48 -2.85 -12.38
N ALA A 183 21.45 -3.54 -11.92
CA ALA A 183 20.33 -3.86 -12.80
C ALA A 183 19.70 -2.55 -13.34
N PRO A 184 19.17 -2.54 -14.58
CA PRO A 184 18.43 -1.38 -15.06
C PRO A 184 17.27 -1.06 -14.11
N ILE A 185 17.05 0.23 -13.82
CA ILE A 185 15.92 0.66 -12.98
C ILE A 185 14.69 0.86 -13.86
N VAL A 186 13.55 0.32 -13.43
CA VAL A 186 12.24 0.60 -14.02
C VAL A 186 11.39 1.34 -13.00
N LEU A 187 11.04 2.58 -13.35
CA LEU A 187 10.12 3.42 -12.56
C LEU A 187 8.68 3.20 -13.03
N ILE A 188 7.82 2.74 -12.14
CA ILE A 188 6.40 2.52 -12.39
C ILE A 188 5.59 3.65 -11.76
N ASP A 189 4.94 4.46 -12.60
CA ASP A 189 3.89 5.37 -12.14
C ASP A 189 2.55 4.64 -12.09
N SER A 190 2.00 4.56 -10.89
CA SER A 190 0.75 3.84 -10.62
C SER A 190 -0.49 4.70 -10.81
N ARG A 191 -0.38 5.99 -11.12
CA ARG A 191 -1.53 6.89 -11.31
C ARG A 191 -2.33 6.57 -12.57
N GLU A 192 -3.51 7.17 -12.65
CA GLU A 192 -4.33 7.21 -13.85
C GLU A 192 -3.54 7.78 -15.02
N SER A 193 -3.72 7.21 -16.21
CA SER A 193 -2.89 7.57 -17.37
C SER A 193 -3.03 9.04 -17.78
N VAL A 194 -4.18 9.68 -17.54
CA VAL A 194 -4.37 11.12 -17.79
C VAL A 194 -3.49 12.00 -16.91
N ARG A 195 -3.23 11.57 -15.66
CA ARG A 195 -2.34 12.27 -14.73
C ARG A 195 -0.89 12.06 -15.09
N TYR A 196 -0.52 10.81 -15.39
CA TYR A 196 0.80 10.44 -15.88
C TYR A 196 1.20 11.23 -17.14
N ARG A 197 0.29 11.33 -18.13
CA ARG A 197 0.54 12.09 -19.38
C ARG A 197 0.55 13.61 -19.18
N GLY A 198 0.16 14.10 -18.00
CA GLY A 198 0.10 15.53 -17.69
C GLY A 198 -1.09 16.25 -18.32
N GLU A 199 -2.14 15.52 -18.72
CA GLU A 199 -3.35 16.09 -19.33
C GLU A 199 -4.29 16.67 -18.28
N SER A 200 -4.24 16.15 -17.05
CA SER A 200 -5.02 16.61 -15.91
C SER A 200 -4.25 16.33 -14.63
N GLU A 201 -4.12 17.31 -13.73
CA GLU A 201 -3.57 17.09 -12.38
C GLU A 201 -4.40 17.88 -11.37
N PRO A 202 -5.37 17.23 -10.71
CA PRO A 202 -6.27 17.92 -9.79
C PRO A 202 -5.70 18.09 -8.37
N ILE A 203 -4.55 17.49 -8.06
CA ILE A 203 -4.03 17.39 -6.68
C ILE A 203 -2.66 18.08 -6.54
N ASP A 204 -1.73 17.79 -7.45
CA ASP A 204 -0.36 18.30 -7.41
C ASP A 204 -0.21 19.64 -8.15
N PRO A 205 0.77 20.50 -7.78
CA PRO A 205 0.97 21.80 -8.43
C PRO A 205 1.46 21.68 -9.89
N ILE A 206 2.06 20.54 -10.25
CA ILE A 206 2.65 20.30 -11.57
C ILE A 206 2.14 18.96 -12.09
N ALA A 207 1.65 18.97 -13.34
CA ALA A 207 1.21 17.77 -14.06
C ALA A 207 2.38 17.05 -14.75
N GLY A 208 2.21 15.76 -15.07
CA GLY A 208 3.21 14.95 -15.76
C GLY A 208 3.74 13.82 -14.89
N HIS A 209 4.91 13.30 -15.25
CA HIS A 209 5.53 12.13 -14.62
C HIS A 209 7.05 12.28 -14.50
N ILE A 210 7.67 11.43 -13.68
CA ILE A 210 9.13 11.37 -13.54
C ILE A 210 9.72 10.88 -14.88
N PRO A 211 10.72 11.57 -15.47
CA PRO A 211 11.28 11.18 -16.76
C PRO A 211 11.67 9.70 -16.84
N GLY A 212 11.30 9.02 -17.93
CA GLY A 212 11.62 7.61 -18.14
C GLY A 212 10.74 6.62 -17.37
N ALA A 213 9.81 7.07 -16.52
CA ALA A 213 8.82 6.19 -15.92
C ALA A 213 7.91 5.55 -16.97
N VAL A 214 7.34 4.39 -16.64
CA VAL A 214 6.28 3.73 -17.39
C VAL A 214 5.00 3.74 -16.56
N ASN A 215 3.83 3.78 -17.20
CA ASN A 215 2.55 3.88 -16.51
C ASN A 215 1.84 2.53 -16.39
N TYR A 216 1.51 2.15 -15.15
CA TYR A 216 0.69 0.98 -14.83
C TYR A 216 -0.39 1.41 -13.84
N PRO A 217 -1.56 1.89 -14.30
CA PRO A 217 -2.62 2.37 -13.42
C PRO A 217 -3.01 1.33 -12.38
N TRP A 218 -2.98 1.70 -11.09
CA TRP A 218 -3.23 0.80 -9.96
C TRP A 218 -4.61 0.14 -10.05
N GLN A 219 -5.58 0.83 -10.64
CA GLN A 219 -6.93 0.34 -10.90
C GLN A 219 -6.97 -0.94 -11.73
N GLU A 220 -5.97 -1.22 -12.56
CA GLU A 220 -5.97 -2.42 -13.39
C GLU A 220 -5.52 -3.67 -12.61
N VAL A 221 -5.21 -3.57 -11.31
CA VAL A 221 -4.96 -4.74 -10.45
C VAL A 221 -6.25 -5.46 -10.08
N THR A 222 -7.36 -4.73 -9.99
CA THR A 222 -8.68 -5.26 -9.61
C THR A 222 -9.67 -5.16 -10.78
N ASP A 223 -10.80 -5.85 -10.69
CA ASP A 223 -11.98 -5.63 -11.52
C ASP A 223 -12.79 -4.42 -11.02
N GLU A 224 -13.87 -4.07 -11.71
CA GLU A 224 -14.75 -2.94 -11.36
C GLU A 224 -15.44 -3.10 -9.99
N ASN A 225 -15.57 -4.34 -9.50
CA ASN A 225 -16.15 -4.66 -8.20
C ASN A 225 -15.09 -4.63 -7.07
N GLY A 226 -13.82 -4.40 -7.39
CA GLY A 226 -12.72 -4.33 -6.43
C GLY A 226 -12.07 -5.68 -6.10
N PHE A 227 -12.42 -6.76 -6.80
CA PHE A 227 -11.73 -8.04 -6.66
C PHE A 227 -10.42 -8.04 -7.45
N VAL A 228 -9.34 -8.52 -6.84
CA VAL A 228 -8.05 -8.67 -7.52
C VAL A 228 -8.19 -9.64 -8.68
N GLN A 229 -7.69 -9.26 -9.86
CA GLN A 229 -7.70 -10.13 -11.03
C GLN A 229 -6.84 -11.39 -10.81
N SER A 230 -7.08 -12.44 -11.60
CA SER A 230 -6.41 -13.73 -11.44
C SER A 230 -4.88 -13.63 -11.49
N LEU A 231 -4.19 -14.59 -10.85
CA LEU A 231 -2.72 -14.67 -10.89
C LEU A 231 -2.16 -14.75 -12.32
N GLU A 232 -2.90 -15.34 -13.26
CA GLU A 232 -2.52 -15.36 -14.68
C GLU A 232 -2.52 -13.95 -15.26
N THR A 233 -3.59 -13.18 -15.03
CA THR A 233 -3.67 -11.77 -15.46
C THR A 233 -2.57 -10.92 -14.82
N GLN A 234 -2.28 -11.11 -13.53
CA GLN A 234 -1.18 -10.37 -12.88
C GLN A 234 0.19 -10.75 -13.49
N ARG A 235 0.43 -12.03 -13.81
CA ARG A 235 1.68 -12.46 -14.47
C ARG A 235 1.81 -11.82 -15.85
N ASP A 236 0.74 -11.81 -16.62
CA ASP A 236 0.74 -11.19 -17.96
C ASP A 236 0.97 -9.67 -17.89
N ARG A 237 0.37 -9.00 -16.90
CA ARG A 237 0.58 -7.56 -16.64
C ARG A 237 2.06 -7.22 -16.45
N TRP A 238 2.80 -8.02 -15.69
CA TRP A 238 4.22 -7.75 -15.36
C TRP A 238 5.23 -8.42 -16.28
N LYS A 239 4.77 -9.19 -17.26
CA LYS A 239 5.61 -10.04 -18.13
C LYS A 239 6.72 -9.28 -18.85
N SER A 240 6.47 -8.06 -19.31
CA SER A 240 7.48 -7.23 -19.98
C SER A 240 8.62 -6.82 -19.05
N LEU A 241 8.35 -6.69 -17.75
CA LEU A 241 9.34 -6.31 -16.74
C LEU A 241 10.14 -7.52 -16.27
N SER A 242 9.49 -8.68 -16.12
CA SER A 242 10.13 -9.91 -15.66
C SER A 242 10.93 -10.66 -16.73
N ALA A 243 10.68 -10.37 -18.02
CA ALA A 243 11.38 -11.03 -19.13
C ALA A 243 12.80 -10.50 -19.41
N ASN A 244 13.18 -9.36 -18.82
CA ASN A 244 14.49 -8.74 -19.05
C ASN A 244 15.58 -9.42 -18.20
N GLN A 245 16.80 -9.52 -18.75
CA GLN A 245 17.98 -10.08 -18.09
C GLN A 245 19.20 -9.15 -18.23
N PRO A 246 19.83 -8.71 -17.11
CA PRO A 246 19.43 -8.98 -15.72
C PRO A 246 18.06 -8.38 -15.40
N SER A 247 17.32 -9.01 -14.47
CA SER A 247 16.02 -8.50 -14.05
C SER A 247 16.15 -7.09 -13.49
N PRO A 248 15.31 -6.14 -13.91
CA PRO A 248 15.42 -4.75 -13.48
C PRO A 248 15.11 -4.59 -12.00
N GLU A 249 15.69 -3.56 -11.38
CA GLU A 249 15.18 -3.07 -10.11
C GLU A 249 13.89 -2.29 -10.37
N ILE A 250 12.77 -2.77 -9.82
CA ILE A 250 11.47 -2.15 -9.99
C ILE A 250 11.19 -1.21 -8.82
N ILE A 251 10.85 0.03 -9.15
CA ILE A 251 10.47 1.06 -8.19
C ILE A 251 9.07 1.56 -8.55
N ALA A 252 8.10 1.39 -7.65
CA ALA A 252 6.75 1.89 -7.82
C ALA A 252 6.58 3.24 -7.11
N TYR A 253 5.86 4.14 -7.75
CA TYR A 253 5.40 5.40 -7.19
C TYR A 253 3.98 5.72 -7.69
N CYS A 254 3.35 6.74 -7.10
CA CYS A 254 2.05 7.24 -7.56
C CYS A 254 1.97 8.76 -7.33
N GLY A 255 0.83 9.27 -6.86
CA GLY A 255 0.75 10.67 -6.42
C GLY A 255 1.54 10.93 -5.13
N SER A 256 1.46 10.02 -4.15
CA SER A 256 1.96 10.28 -2.78
C SER A 256 2.26 9.01 -1.97
N GLY A 257 2.65 7.91 -2.64
CA GLY A 257 3.07 6.67 -1.97
C GLY A 257 1.96 5.76 -1.44
N VAL A 258 0.71 6.00 -1.83
CA VAL A 258 -0.47 5.24 -1.33
C VAL A 258 -0.90 4.18 -2.35
N THR A 259 -1.47 4.60 -3.50
CA THR A 259 -2.00 3.65 -4.49
C THR A 259 -0.92 2.83 -5.21
N ALA A 260 0.35 3.25 -5.13
CA ALA A 260 1.49 2.43 -5.56
C ALA A 260 1.55 1.09 -4.80
N CYS A 261 1.09 1.05 -3.55
CA CYS A 261 1.05 -0.19 -2.76
C CYS A 261 0.13 -1.26 -3.36
N VAL A 262 -0.88 -0.88 -4.16
CA VAL A 262 -1.73 -1.84 -4.87
C VAL A 262 -0.94 -2.56 -5.98
N ASN A 263 -0.09 -1.84 -6.71
CA ASN A 263 0.82 -2.45 -7.68
C ASN A 263 1.90 -3.29 -6.98
N LEU A 264 2.41 -2.86 -5.82
CA LEU A 264 3.36 -3.65 -5.02
C LEU A 264 2.74 -4.96 -4.53
N LEU A 265 1.47 -4.95 -4.10
CA LEU A 265 0.72 -6.16 -3.76
C LEU A 265 0.63 -7.10 -4.98
N SER A 266 0.26 -6.57 -6.14
CA SER A 266 0.17 -7.34 -7.39
C SER A 266 1.52 -7.97 -7.79
N LEU A 267 2.62 -7.21 -7.73
CA LEU A 267 3.98 -7.69 -8.00
C LEU A 267 4.40 -8.78 -7.02
N TYR A 268 4.10 -8.59 -5.74
CA TYR A 268 4.38 -9.56 -4.68
C TYR A 268 3.65 -10.90 -4.93
N GLN A 269 2.37 -10.86 -5.32
CA GLN A 269 1.59 -12.08 -5.61
C GLN A 269 2.18 -12.95 -6.72
N VAL A 270 2.91 -12.35 -7.66
CA VAL A 270 3.59 -13.08 -8.75
C VAL A 270 5.08 -13.29 -8.50
N GLY A 271 5.57 -12.96 -7.30
CA GLY A 271 6.95 -13.19 -6.87
C GLY A 271 7.97 -12.24 -7.48
N ILE A 272 7.56 -11.03 -7.90
CA ILE A 272 8.46 -10.01 -8.44
C ILE A 272 8.77 -8.99 -7.35
N PRO A 273 10.04 -8.85 -6.92
CA PRO A 273 10.42 -7.86 -5.91
C PRO A 273 10.35 -6.44 -6.48
N ALA A 274 9.88 -5.50 -5.66
CA ALA A 274 9.80 -4.09 -6.03
C ALA A 274 9.86 -3.20 -4.78
N LYS A 275 10.41 -1.99 -4.96
CA LYS A 275 10.55 -0.98 -3.91
C LYS A 275 9.49 0.11 -4.07
N LEU A 276 9.17 0.80 -2.98
CA LEU A 276 8.34 1.99 -3.00
C LEU A 276 9.22 3.25 -3.04
N TYR A 277 8.84 4.26 -3.83
CA TYR A 277 9.25 5.64 -3.60
C TYR A 277 8.12 6.36 -2.83
N PRO A 278 8.21 6.49 -1.48
CA PRO A 278 7.07 6.93 -0.68
C PRO A 278 6.65 8.37 -0.97
N GLY A 279 7.63 9.25 -1.20
CA GLY A 279 7.39 10.64 -1.56
C GLY A 279 6.65 10.80 -2.89
N SER A 280 6.90 9.89 -3.84
CA SER A 280 6.16 9.77 -5.09
C SER A 280 6.15 11.07 -5.91
N TRP A 281 5.17 11.26 -6.80
CA TRP A 281 5.09 12.46 -7.65
C TRP A 281 5.04 13.76 -6.84
N SER A 282 4.34 13.76 -5.71
CA SER A 282 4.23 14.92 -4.82
C SER A 282 5.57 15.38 -4.26
N ASP A 283 6.45 14.45 -3.90
CA ASP A 283 7.80 14.80 -3.48
C ASP A 283 8.61 15.28 -4.68
N TRP A 284 8.57 14.54 -5.79
CA TRP A 284 9.31 14.89 -7.01
C TRP A 284 8.99 16.30 -7.51
N CYS A 285 7.71 16.63 -7.65
CA CYS A 285 7.27 17.90 -8.20
C CYS A 285 7.50 19.08 -7.23
N SER A 286 7.63 18.82 -5.93
CA SER A 286 7.95 19.88 -4.95
C SER A 286 9.31 20.53 -5.16
N TYR A 287 10.23 19.88 -5.89
CA TYR A 287 11.53 20.44 -6.27
C TYR A 287 11.53 21.12 -7.65
N LEU A 288 10.39 21.15 -8.33
CA LEU A 288 10.23 21.80 -9.64
C LEU A 288 9.51 23.15 -9.53
N VAL A 289 9.01 23.49 -8.34
CA VAL A 289 8.34 24.76 -8.01
C VAL A 289 9.33 25.76 -7.46
#